data_AF-A0AAN9IZ05-F1
#
_entry.id   AF-A0AAN9IZ05-F1
#
_cell.length_a   1.000
_cell.length_b   1.000
_cell.length_c   1.000
_cell.angle_alpha   90.00
_cell.angle_beta   90.00
_cell.angle_gamma   90.00
#
_symmetry.space_group_name_H-M   'P 1'
#
loop_
_entity.id
_entity.type
_entity.pdbx_description
1 polymer ?
#
loop_
_entity_poly.entity_id
_entity_poly.type
_entity_poly.pdbx_seq_one_letter_code
_entity_poly.pdbx_strand_id
1 'polypeptide(L)'
;MAPVKRKYAFERSEIPAGENYVVKISYPFKDPELPVNLRGESFCALLGTQRSALELLLIKRKIKGPSWLKISNFSTPAASQRVSWCKSEVVVDSSKDIKISTSSKITFEIPPVVVTAINLKTTINEKQDINEIVSASIVSCNMVKVVYCALFSF
;
A
#
# COMPACT_ATOMS: atom_id res chain seq x y z
N MET A 1 -17.14 -4.90 -18.24
CA MET A 1 -16.70 -6.30 -18.05
C MET A 1 -15.95 -6.74 -19.29
N ALA A 2 -14.94 -7.62 -19.18
CA ALA A 2 -14.21 -8.11 -20.34
C ALA A 2 -13.78 -9.57 -20.16
N PRO A 3 -13.99 -10.45 -21.16
CA PRO A 3 -13.44 -11.81 -21.13
C PRO A 3 -11.91 -11.76 -21.26
N VAL A 4 -11.20 -12.45 -20.39
CA VAL A 4 -9.74 -12.53 -20.38
C VAL A 4 -9.26 -13.93 -20.06
N LYS A 5 -8.11 -14.32 -20.62
CA LYS A 5 -7.44 -15.57 -20.25
C LYS A 5 -6.65 -15.40 -18.96
N ARG A 6 -6.79 -16.35 -18.02
CA ARG A 6 -6.05 -16.40 -16.75
C ARG A 6 -5.64 -17.84 -16.44
N LYS A 7 -4.44 -17.98 -15.87
CA LYS A 7 -3.94 -19.26 -15.38
C LYS A 7 -4.28 -19.44 -13.91
N TYR A 8 -4.70 -20.64 -13.52
CA TYR A 8 -4.97 -21.02 -12.14
C TYR A 8 -4.21 -22.31 -11.81
N ALA A 9 -3.59 -22.37 -10.63
CA ALA A 9 -2.79 -23.51 -10.17
C ALA A 9 -2.77 -23.59 -8.63
N PHE A 10 -3.87 -23.24 -7.98
CA PHE A 10 -4.00 -23.24 -6.52
C PHE A 10 -5.07 -24.26 -6.06
N GLU A 11 -5.37 -24.26 -4.77
CA GLU A 11 -6.05 -25.36 -4.06
C GLU A 11 -7.57 -25.51 -4.34
N ARG A 12 -8.23 -24.56 -5.01
CA ARG A 12 -9.68 -24.66 -5.23
C ARG A 12 -9.99 -25.66 -6.34
N SER A 13 -10.54 -26.80 -5.95
CA SER A 13 -10.98 -27.88 -6.86
C SER A 13 -12.09 -27.47 -7.83
N GLU A 14 -12.88 -26.45 -7.49
CA GLU A 14 -13.96 -25.91 -8.34
C GLU A 14 -13.45 -25.23 -9.61
N ILE A 15 -12.16 -24.89 -9.67
CA ILE A 15 -11.55 -24.13 -10.76
C ILE A 15 -10.55 -25.04 -11.48
N PRO A 16 -10.73 -25.30 -12.78
CA PRO A 16 -9.79 -26.13 -13.53
C PRO A 16 -8.38 -25.56 -13.48
N ALA A 17 -7.38 -26.42 -13.27
CA ALA A 17 -5.98 -26.02 -13.35
C ALA A 17 -5.61 -25.69 -14.80
N GLY A 18 -4.71 -24.72 -15.00
CA GLY A 18 -4.27 -24.28 -16.31
C GLY A 18 -4.97 -22.99 -16.78
N GLU A 19 -5.07 -22.80 -18.10
CA GLU A 19 -5.64 -21.60 -18.72
C GLU A 19 -7.16 -21.67 -18.81
N ASN A 20 -7.82 -20.68 -18.21
CA ASN A 20 -9.27 -20.55 -18.21
C ASN A 20 -9.69 -19.19 -18.77
N TYR A 21 -10.85 -19.15 -19.42
CA TYR A 21 -11.53 -17.90 -19.73
C TYR A 21 -12.28 -17.41 -18.50
N VAL A 22 -12.03 -16.17 -18.09
CA VAL A 22 -12.69 -15.54 -16.95
C VAL A 22 -13.24 -14.18 -17.34
N VAL A 23 -14.37 -13.79 -16.76
CA VAL A 23 -14.92 -12.45 -16.94
C VAL A 23 -14.30 -11.53 -15.90
N LYS A 24 -13.51 -10.56 -16.35
CA LYS A 24 -12.94 -9.54 -15.48
C LYS A 24 -13.97 -8.45 -15.20
N ILE A 25 -14.30 -8.30 -13.92
CA ILE A 25 -15.15 -7.25 -13.39
C ILE A 25 -14.26 -6.26 -12.62
N SER A 26 -14.58 -4.97 -12.70
CA SER A 26 -13.92 -3.91 -11.93
C SER A 26 -14.99 -2.89 -11.60
N TYR A 27 -15.15 -2.60 -10.31
CA TYR A 27 -16.10 -1.62 -9.81
C TYR A 27 -15.43 -0.79 -8.69
N PRO A 28 -15.96 0.39 -8.34
CA PRO A 28 -15.43 1.23 -7.27
C PRO A 28 -15.44 0.55 -5.90
N PHE A 29 -14.43 0.84 -5.07
CA PHE A 29 -14.38 0.39 -3.66
C PHE A 29 -15.45 1.04 -2.76
N LYS A 30 -16.27 1.95 -3.30
CA LYS A 30 -17.40 2.56 -2.57
C LYS A 30 -18.63 1.65 -2.52
N ASP A 31 -18.73 0.72 -3.47
CA ASP A 31 -19.85 -0.22 -3.54
C ASP A 31 -19.55 -1.45 -2.66
N PRO A 32 -20.58 -2.16 -2.18
CA PRO A 32 -20.40 -3.30 -1.27
C PRO A 32 -19.57 -4.44 -1.88
N GLU A 33 -18.86 -5.16 -1.03
CA GLU A 33 -18.13 -6.36 -1.42
C GLU A 33 -19.08 -7.50 -1.79
N LEU A 34 -18.71 -8.26 -2.82
CA LEU A 34 -19.47 -9.44 -3.23
C LEU A 34 -19.20 -10.63 -2.29
N PRO A 35 -20.23 -11.42 -1.92
CA PRO A 35 -20.03 -12.61 -1.09
C PRO A 35 -19.04 -13.60 -1.72
N VAL A 36 -18.10 -14.11 -0.92
CA VAL A 36 -17.04 -15.03 -1.38
C VAL A 36 -17.59 -16.35 -1.94
N ASN A 37 -18.70 -16.80 -1.37
CA ASN A 37 -19.37 -18.06 -1.73
C ASN A 37 -20.51 -17.85 -2.72
N LEU A 38 -20.58 -16.67 -3.37
CA LEU A 38 -21.56 -16.43 -4.40
C LEU A 38 -21.34 -17.40 -5.56
N ARG A 39 -22.37 -18.15 -5.91
CA ARG A 39 -22.43 -19.03 -7.08
C ARG A 39 -23.63 -18.62 -7.93
N GLY A 40 -23.52 -18.80 -9.24
CA GLY A 40 -24.61 -18.54 -10.17
C GLY A 40 -24.68 -19.61 -11.23
N GLU A 41 -25.74 -19.58 -12.03
CA GLU A 41 -25.98 -20.59 -13.07
C GLU A 41 -24.89 -20.59 -14.15
N SER A 42 -24.27 -19.43 -14.40
CA SER A 42 -23.28 -19.23 -15.47
C SER A 42 -21.82 -19.15 -15.00
N PHE A 43 -21.54 -19.30 -13.70
CA PHE A 43 -20.17 -19.26 -13.18
C PHE A 43 -19.97 -20.14 -11.95
N CYS A 44 -18.84 -20.85 -11.89
CA CYS A 44 -18.53 -21.77 -10.80
C CYS A 44 -17.92 -21.10 -9.57
N ALA A 45 -17.11 -20.04 -9.76
CA ALA A 45 -16.36 -19.41 -8.68
C ALA A 45 -16.12 -17.92 -8.91
N LEU A 46 -16.08 -17.16 -7.82
CA LEU A 46 -15.68 -15.75 -7.79
C LEU A 46 -14.31 -15.62 -7.12
N LEU A 47 -13.41 -14.84 -7.72
CA LEU A 47 -12.04 -14.64 -7.24
C LEU A 47 -11.73 -13.16 -7.02
N GLY A 48 -11.07 -12.87 -5.89
CA GLY A 48 -10.55 -11.54 -5.59
C GLY A 48 -11.59 -10.53 -5.12
N THR A 49 -12.64 -11.00 -4.44
CA THR A 49 -13.67 -10.16 -3.80
C THR A 49 -13.10 -9.34 -2.66
N GLN A 50 -12.35 -9.97 -1.76
CA GLN A 50 -11.79 -9.36 -0.55
C GLN A 50 -10.38 -8.77 -0.76
N ARG A 51 -10.07 -8.25 -1.95
CA ARG A 51 -8.75 -7.65 -2.19
C ARG A 51 -8.72 -6.22 -1.66
N SER A 52 -7.75 -5.91 -0.81
CA SER A 52 -7.56 -4.52 -0.35
C SER A 52 -7.14 -3.60 -1.49
N ALA A 53 -7.53 -2.32 -1.41
CA ALA A 53 -7.12 -1.30 -2.37
C ALA A 53 -5.58 -1.14 -2.43
N LEU A 54 -4.90 -1.30 -1.29
CA LEU A 54 -3.45 -1.26 -1.17
C LEU A 54 -2.78 -2.39 -1.93
N GLU A 55 -3.21 -3.64 -1.72
CA GLU A 55 -2.68 -4.81 -2.45
C GLU A 55 -2.84 -4.62 -3.96
N LEU A 56 -4.04 -4.19 -4.37
CA LEU A 56 -4.35 -3.98 -5.78
C LEU A 56 -3.45 -2.90 -6.41
N LEU A 57 -3.18 -1.81 -5.69
CA LEU A 57 -2.29 -0.74 -6.12
C LEU A 57 -0.86 -1.26 -6.28
N LEU A 58 -0.30 -1.89 -5.23
CA LEU A 58 1.07 -2.39 -5.22
C LEU A 58 1.31 -3.40 -6.35
N ILE A 59 0.43 -4.41 -6.48
CA ILE A 59 0.56 -5.47 -7.50
C ILE A 59 0.40 -4.89 -8.91
N LYS A 60 -0.66 -4.10 -9.17
CA LYS A 60 -0.91 -3.57 -10.53
C LYS A 60 0.12 -2.52 -10.96
N ARG A 61 0.75 -1.82 -10.03
CA ARG A 61 1.83 -0.86 -10.30
C ARG A 61 3.23 -1.45 -10.16
N LYS A 62 3.32 -2.73 -9.79
CA LYS A 62 4.57 -3.49 -9.60
C LYS A 62 5.50 -2.88 -8.55
N ILE A 63 4.95 -2.18 -7.56
CA ILE A 63 5.71 -1.53 -6.47
C ILE A 63 6.23 -2.62 -5.53
N LYS A 64 7.55 -2.70 -5.37
CA LYS A 64 8.25 -3.72 -4.58
C LYS A 64 9.05 -3.08 -3.45
N GLY A 65 8.34 -2.42 -2.55
CA GLY A 65 8.94 -1.65 -1.44
C GLY A 65 9.27 -0.19 -1.80
N PRO A 66 10.01 0.49 -0.92
CA PRO A 66 10.37 1.90 -1.10
C PRO A 66 11.11 2.14 -2.41
N SER A 67 10.58 3.01 -3.25
CA SER A 67 11.13 3.31 -4.57
C SER A 67 10.66 4.67 -5.06
N TRP A 68 11.34 5.19 -6.09
CA TRP A 68 10.93 6.42 -6.75
C TRP A 68 9.67 6.20 -7.59
N LEU A 69 8.64 6.99 -7.30
CA LEU A 69 7.38 6.98 -8.04
C LEU A 69 7.25 8.24 -8.87
N LYS A 70 6.86 8.08 -10.14
CA LYS A 70 6.40 9.15 -11.00
C LYS A 70 4.88 9.21 -10.92
N ILE A 71 4.37 10.36 -10.50
CA ILE A 71 2.94 10.65 -10.41
C ILE A 71 2.58 11.66 -11.51
N SER A 72 1.60 11.33 -12.33
CA SER A 72 1.02 12.24 -13.35
C SER A 72 -0.42 12.60 -13.00
N ASN A 73 -0.99 13.61 -13.66
CA ASN A 73 -2.42 13.96 -13.57
C ASN A 73 -2.93 14.06 -12.12
N PHE A 74 -2.16 14.71 -11.26
CA PHE A 74 -2.51 14.91 -9.86
C PHE A 74 -3.13 16.29 -9.65
N SER A 75 -3.96 16.40 -8.62
CA SER A 75 -4.47 17.67 -8.10
C SER A 75 -3.90 17.93 -6.71
N THR A 76 -3.80 19.21 -6.33
CA THR A 76 -3.40 19.61 -4.98
C THR A 76 -4.66 19.88 -4.16
N PRO A 77 -4.87 19.20 -3.01
CA PRO A 77 -6.06 19.43 -2.19
C PRO A 77 -6.04 20.84 -1.59
N ALA A 78 -7.23 21.41 -1.35
CA ALA A 78 -7.36 22.67 -0.64
C ALA A 78 -6.86 22.54 0.81
N ALA A 79 -6.49 23.65 1.45
CA ALA A 79 -5.99 23.62 2.84
C ALA A 79 -7.00 22.99 3.82
N SER A 80 -8.30 23.17 3.59
CA SER A 80 -9.39 22.58 4.37
C SER A 80 -9.55 21.07 4.20
N GLN A 81 -8.92 20.48 3.18
CA GLN A 81 -9.01 19.05 2.83
C GLN A 81 -7.71 18.29 3.15
N ARG A 82 -6.77 18.91 3.87
CA ARG A 82 -5.55 18.23 4.30
C ARG A 82 -5.88 17.07 5.22
N VAL A 83 -5.30 15.92 4.92
CA VAL A 83 -5.51 14.68 5.69
C VAL A 83 -4.25 14.21 6.42
N SER A 84 -3.09 14.83 6.16
CA SER A 84 -1.81 14.48 6.77
C SER A 84 -1.08 15.71 7.29
N TRP A 85 -0.03 15.44 8.09
CA TRP A 85 0.90 16.44 8.60
C TRP A 85 2.13 16.60 7.69
N CYS A 86 2.09 16.06 6.46
CA CYS A 86 3.15 16.20 5.48
C CYS A 86 3.19 17.62 4.91
N LYS A 87 4.39 18.08 4.49
CA LYS A 87 4.57 19.42 3.91
C LYS A 87 3.80 19.61 2.60
N SER A 88 3.67 18.55 1.81
CA SER A 88 3.02 18.54 0.50
C SER A 88 2.08 17.36 0.39
N GLU A 89 0.92 17.57 -0.22
CA GLU A 89 -0.09 16.56 -0.49
C GLU A 89 -0.55 16.65 -1.95
N VAL A 90 -0.85 15.49 -2.54
CA VAL A 90 -1.41 15.39 -3.88
C VAL A 90 -2.46 14.29 -3.90
N VAL A 91 -3.48 14.46 -4.75
CA VAL A 91 -4.55 13.50 -4.95
C VAL A 91 -4.52 13.03 -6.41
N VAL A 92 -4.77 11.74 -6.61
CA VAL A 92 -4.76 11.09 -7.92
C VAL A 92 -6.03 10.26 -8.06
N ASP A 93 -6.79 10.51 -9.12
CA ASP A 93 -8.07 9.83 -9.34
C ASP A 93 -7.89 8.38 -9.82
N SER A 94 -6.80 8.11 -10.55
CA SER A 94 -6.54 6.81 -11.15
C SER A 94 -5.18 6.26 -10.73
N SER A 95 -5.19 5.03 -10.22
CA SER A 95 -3.96 4.30 -9.92
C SER A 95 -2.99 4.21 -11.11
N LYS A 96 -3.44 4.37 -12.37
CA LYS A 96 -2.60 4.24 -13.59
C LYS A 96 -1.63 5.40 -13.76
N ASP A 97 -1.90 6.50 -13.08
CA ASP A 97 -1.10 7.71 -13.11
C ASP A 97 0.07 7.64 -12.11
N ILE A 98 0.12 6.59 -11.28
CA ILE A 98 1.25 6.25 -10.42
C ILE A 98 2.10 5.19 -11.13
N LYS A 99 3.36 5.48 -11.40
CA LYS A 99 4.28 4.55 -12.07
C LYS A 99 5.62 4.51 -11.33
N ILE A 100 6.29 3.35 -11.34
CA ILE A 100 7.68 3.29 -10.89
C ILE A 100 8.52 4.12 -11.88
N SER A 101 9.40 4.96 -11.34
CA SER A 101 10.37 5.69 -12.14
C SER A 101 11.45 4.72 -12.63
N THR A 102 11.40 4.33 -13.90
CA THR A 102 12.35 3.35 -14.50
C THR A 102 13.37 4.00 -15.44
N SER A 103 13.57 5.31 -15.36
CA SER A 103 14.51 5.99 -16.28
C SER A 103 15.95 5.62 -15.95
N SER A 104 16.55 4.77 -16.78
CA SER A 104 17.96 4.33 -16.70
C SER A 104 18.99 5.45 -16.86
N LYS A 105 18.56 6.67 -17.19
CA LYS A 105 19.44 7.84 -17.41
C LYS A 105 19.55 8.78 -16.22
N ILE A 106 18.68 8.63 -15.21
CA ILE A 106 18.70 9.48 -14.00
C ILE A 106 18.94 8.56 -12.82
N THR A 107 20.15 8.61 -12.27
CA THR A 107 20.47 7.98 -11.00
C THR A 107 19.74 8.78 -9.93
N PHE A 108 18.55 8.35 -9.56
CA PHE A 108 17.86 8.95 -8.42
C PHE A 108 18.59 8.51 -7.15
N GLU A 109 19.36 9.42 -6.56
CA GLU A 109 19.95 9.19 -5.24
C GLU A 109 18.84 8.97 -4.21
N ILE A 110 19.07 8.07 -3.26
CA ILE A 110 18.11 7.83 -2.18
C ILE A 110 18.07 9.10 -1.33
N PRO A 111 16.90 9.72 -1.12
CA PRO A 111 16.84 10.93 -0.34
C PRO A 111 17.25 10.61 1.10
N PRO A 112 18.01 11.49 1.77
CA PRO A 112 18.30 11.31 3.18
C PRO A 112 16.98 11.28 3.96
N VAL A 113 16.93 10.47 5.00
CA VAL A 113 15.76 10.34 5.86
C VAL A 113 16.03 10.98 7.22
N VAL A 114 14.95 11.46 7.85
CA VAL A 114 14.98 11.94 9.23
C VAL A 114 14.74 10.74 10.14
N VAL A 115 15.73 10.39 10.97
CA VAL A 115 15.60 9.34 11.98
C VAL A 115 15.49 10.01 13.34
N THR A 116 14.48 9.64 14.10
CA THR A 116 14.27 10.15 15.46
C THR A 116 14.21 8.98 16.44
N ALA A 117 15.10 8.98 17.43
CA ALA A 117 15.08 8.06 18.55
C ALA A 117 14.39 8.76 19.74
N ILE A 118 13.44 8.06 20.36
CA ILE A 118 12.66 8.55 21.50
C ILE A 118 12.88 7.60 22.66
N ASN A 119 13.25 8.14 23.82
CA ASN A 119 13.35 7.39 25.07
C ASN A 119 12.44 8.04 26.11
N LEU A 120 11.52 7.24 26.65
CA LEU A 120 10.52 7.65 27.64
C LEU A 120 10.81 6.94 28.97
N LYS A 121 10.79 7.68 30.07
CA LYS A 121 10.77 7.09 31.42
C LYS A 121 9.38 7.28 32.02
N THR A 122 8.82 6.20 32.53
CA THR A 122 7.52 6.18 33.20
C THR A 122 7.67 5.82 34.68
N THR A 123 6.72 6.24 35.50
CA THR A 123 6.54 5.81 36.89
C THR A 123 5.08 5.40 37.09
N ILE A 124 4.82 4.56 38.09
CA ILE A 124 3.45 4.22 38.47
C ILE A 124 2.94 5.28 39.45
N ASN A 125 1.77 5.84 39.19
CA ASN A 125 1.04 6.63 40.17
C ASN A 125 0.27 5.68 41.09
N GLU A 126 0.76 5.49 42.31
CA GLU A 126 0.18 4.56 43.29
C GLU A 126 -1.28 4.86 43.66
N LYS A 127 -1.75 6.11 43.50
CA LYS A 127 -3.14 6.48 43.83
C LYS A 127 -4.12 6.08 42.74
N GLN A 128 -3.67 6.05 41.49
CA GLN A 128 -4.50 5.82 40.31
C GLN A 128 -4.20 4.48 39.63
N ASP A 129 -3.11 3.82 40.02
CA ASP A 129 -2.57 2.58 39.45
C ASP A 129 -2.37 2.67 37.92
N ILE A 130 -1.88 3.83 37.47
CA ILE A 130 -1.58 4.11 36.06
C ILE A 130 -0.12 4.50 35.86
N ASN A 131 0.41 4.21 34.67
CA ASN A 131 1.73 4.67 34.26
C ASN A 131 1.68 6.13 33.82
N GLU A 132 2.49 6.97 34.44
CA GLU A 132 2.70 8.36 34.07
C GLU A 132 4.08 8.53 33.42
N ILE A 133 4.16 9.33 32.36
CA ILE A 133 5.44 9.66 31.71
C ILE A 133 6.11 10.76 32.55
N VAL A 134 7.26 10.45 33.15
CA VAL A 134 8.02 11.38 34.01
C VAL A 134 9.02 12.20 33.20
N SER A 135 9.60 11.57 32.16
CA SER A 135 10.55 12.26 31.29
C SER A 135 10.55 11.66 29.90
N ALA A 136 10.82 12.51 28.92
CA ALA A 136 11.05 12.12 27.53
C ALA A 136 12.37 12.75 27.06
N SER A 137 13.16 11.98 26.32
CA SER A 137 14.34 12.46 25.61
C SER A 137 14.24 12.05 24.15
N ILE A 138 14.64 12.96 23.26
CA ILE A 138 14.51 12.79 21.82
C ILE A 138 15.85 13.15 21.18
N VAL A 139 16.34 12.29 20.30
CA VAL A 139 17.50 12.56 19.46
C VAL A 139 17.09 12.40 18.00
N SER A 140 17.19 13.47 17.22
CA SER A 140 16.83 13.48 15.79
C SER A 140 18.06 13.72 14.92
N CYS A 141 18.23 12.89 13.91
CA CYS A 141 19.24 13.04 12.87
C CYS A 141 18.55 13.24 11.51
N ASN A 142 18.72 14.41 10.92
CA ASN A 142 17.91 14.83 9.75
C ASN A 142 18.47 14.34 8.39
N MET A 143 19.70 13.82 8.37
CA MET A 143 20.44 13.54 7.14
C MET A 143 21.01 12.11 7.11
N VAL A 144 20.22 11.13 7.56
CA VAL A 144 20.67 9.73 7.57
C VAL A 144 20.59 9.16 6.15
N LYS A 145 21.71 8.66 5.63
CA LYS A 145 21.76 7.94 4.36
C LYS A 145 21.48 6.47 4.61
N VAL A 146 20.44 5.94 3.98
CA VAL A 146 20.09 4.52 4.03
C VAL A 146 20.55 3.85 2.74
N VAL A 147 21.35 2.79 2.86
CA VAL A 147 21.80 1.97 1.73
C VAL A 147 20.95 0.69 1.72
N TYR A 148 20.16 0.48 0.66
CA TYR A 148 19.23 -0.67 0.55
C TYR A 148 19.90 -2.06 0.57
N CYS A 149 21.23 -2.16 0.47
CA CYS A 149 21.94 -3.43 0.51
C CYS A 149 21.83 -4.19 1.85
N ALA A 150 21.46 -3.53 2.96
CA ALA A 150 21.51 -4.16 4.28
C ALA A 150 20.17 -4.71 4.81
N LEU A 151 19.05 -4.55 4.09
CA LEU A 151 17.70 -4.87 4.62
C LEU A 151 17.04 -6.12 4.01
N PHE A 152 17.70 -6.81 3.07
CA PHE A 152 17.22 -8.07 2.47
C PHE A 152 18.22 -9.21 2.65
N SER A 153 18.88 -9.30 3.80
CA SER A 153 19.51 -10.55 4.25
C SER A 153 18.64 -11.14 5.37
N PHE A 154 17.68 -11.97 4.96
CA PHE A 154 17.08 -13.03 5.76
C PHE A 154 17.20 -14.32 4.96
#